data_AF-A0A946CFC7-F1
#
_entry.id   AF-A0A946CFC7-F1
#
_cell.length_a   1.000
_cell.length_b   1.000
_cell.length_c   1.000
_cell.angle_alpha   90.00
_cell.angle_beta   90.00
_cell.angle_gamma   90.00
#
_symmetry.space_group_name_H-M   'P 1'
#
loop_
_entity.id
_entity.type
_entity.pdbx_description
1 polymer ?
#
loop_
_entity_poly.entity_id
_entity_poly.type
_entity_poly.pdbx_seq_one_letter_code
_entity_poly.pdbx_strand_id
1 'polypeptide(L)'
;MSYQFQYGKTALLQNGIAYAPRRAPAAVHRAIAAGNRLQNKPYKWGGGHAVLNDRGYDCSGAVSYVLREAGLMSGHMSSRGFLNYGESGPGKWITLYVRNGHVFLTVAGLRIDTGWGGGRKGPRWQTGSRPGKGHIMRHPPGF
;
A
#
# COMPACT_ATOMS: atom_id res chain seq x y z
N MET A 1 13.09 2.17 -6.06
CA MET A 1 12.61 0.78 -6.02
C MET A 1 11.97 0.44 -7.34
N SER A 2 12.67 -0.39 -8.11
CA SER A 2 12.15 -1.09 -9.27
C SER A 2 11.40 -2.33 -8.80
N TYR A 3 10.22 -2.57 -9.37
CA TYR A 3 9.54 -3.85 -9.19
C TYR A 3 10.40 -4.92 -9.87
N GLN A 4 10.79 -5.95 -9.13
CA GLN A 4 11.40 -7.15 -9.68
C GLN A 4 10.59 -8.36 -9.23
N PHE A 5 9.99 -9.05 -10.20
CA PHE A 5 9.25 -10.25 -9.93
C PHE A 5 10.20 -11.36 -9.48
N GLN A 6 9.99 -11.87 -8.28
CA GLN A 6 10.67 -13.04 -7.75
C GLN A 6 9.62 -14.09 -7.44
N TYR A 7 9.75 -15.26 -8.06
CA TYR A 7 8.82 -16.36 -7.84
C TYR A 7 8.72 -16.71 -6.36
N GLY A 8 7.49 -16.84 -5.85
CA GLY A 8 7.22 -17.18 -4.45
C GLY A 8 7.41 -16.04 -3.44
N LYS A 9 7.90 -14.86 -3.86
CA LYS A 9 8.12 -13.70 -2.98
C LYS A 9 7.42 -12.42 -3.46
N THR A 10 7.25 -12.27 -4.77
CA THR A 10 6.62 -11.08 -5.37
C THR A 10 5.22 -11.39 -5.88
N ALA A 11 4.26 -10.52 -5.59
CA ALA A 11 2.91 -10.61 -6.14
C ALA A 11 2.92 -10.36 -7.65
N LEU A 12 2.17 -11.16 -8.40
CA LEU A 12 2.00 -11.00 -9.85
C LEU A 12 0.89 -9.99 -10.12
N LEU A 13 1.10 -9.03 -11.01
CA LEU A 13 0.04 -8.14 -11.50
C LEU A 13 -0.35 -8.53 -12.93
N GLN A 14 -1.61 -8.89 -13.15
CA GLN A 14 -2.15 -9.24 -14.46
C GLN A 14 -3.51 -8.57 -14.65
N ASN A 15 -3.66 -7.80 -15.74
CA ASN A 15 -4.90 -7.08 -16.08
C ASN A 15 -5.44 -6.20 -14.93
N GLY A 16 -4.55 -5.57 -14.17
CA GLY A 16 -4.91 -4.72 -13.03
C GLY A 16 -5.22 -5.47 -11.73
N ILE A 17 -5.20 -6.81 -11.74
CA ILE A 17 -5.44 -7.66 -10.57
C ILE A 17 -4.11 -8.23 -10.07
N ALA A 18 -3.84 -8.05 -8.78
CA ALA A 18 -2.67 -8.60 -8.12
C ALA A 18 -2.96 -9.96 -7.48
N TYR A 19 -2.00 -10.87 -7.58
CA TYR A 19 -2.05 -12.22 -7.05
C TYR A 19 -0.92 -12.40 -6.04
N ALA A 20 -1.27 -12.70 -4.80
CA ALA A 20 -0.31 -12.94 -3.74
C ALA A 20 0.48 -14.24 -4.01
N PRO A 21 1.77 -14.30 -3.64
CA PRO A 21 2.53 -15.55 -3.68
C PRO A 21 1.89 -16.64 -2.81
N ARG A 22 1.89 -17.89 -3.28
CA ARG A 22 1.21 -19.01 -2.59
C ARG A 22 1.69 -19.26 -1.15
N ARG A 23 2.94 -18.93 -0.84
CA ARG A 23 3.55 -19.10 0.49
C ARG A 23 3.47 -17.84 1.36
N ALA A 24 2.77 -16.81 0.90
CA ALA A 24 2.64 -15.57 1.65
C ALA A 24 1.73 -15.77 2.87
N PRO A 25 1.98 -15.08 4.00
CA PRO A 25 1.09 -15.12 5.15
C PRO A 25 -0.34 -14.66 4.81
N ALA A 26 -1.33 -15.12 5.57
CA ALA A 26 -2.73 -14.76 5.36
C ALA A 26 -2.99 -13.24 5.37
N ALA A 27 -2.24 -12.47 6.17
CA ALA A 27 -2.32 -11.00 6.16
C ALA A 27 -1.90 -10.40 4.80
N VAL A 28 -0.90 -10.99 4.13
CA VAL A 28 -0.44 -10.55 2.81
C VAL A 28 -1.49 -10.86 1.74
N HIS A 29 -2.13 -12.03 1.80
CA HIS A 29 -3.26 -12.35 0.92
C HIS A 29 -4.40 -11.34 1.08
N ARG A 30 -4.76 -11.00 2.32
CA ARG A 30 -5.78 -9.99 2.61
C ARG A 30 -5.37 -8.60 2.14
N ALA A 31 -4.11 -8.20 2.32
CA ALA A 31 -3.58 -6.93 1.83
C ALA A 31 -3.65 -6.83 0.29
N ILE A 32 -3.29 -7.90 -0.42
CA ILE A 32 -3.42 -7.96 -1.89
C ILE A 32 -4.89 -7.88 -2.31
N ALA A 33 -5.78 -8.62 -1.67
CA ALA A 33 -7.21 -8.54 -1.95
C ALA A 33 -7.80 -7.14 -1.68
N ALA A 34 -7.32 -6.46 -0.64
CA ALA A 34 -7.70 -5.09 -0.34
C ALA A 34 -7.22 -4.11 -1.43
N GLY A 35 -5.96 -4.22 -1.86
CA GLY A 35 -5.46 -3.38 -2.94
C GLY A 35 -6.11 -3.66 -4.30
N ASN A 36 -6.58 -4.88 -4.55
CA ASN A 36 -7.43 -5.20 -5.70
C ASN A 36 -8.78 -4.45 -5.65
N ARG A 37 -9.41 -4.36 -4.47
CA ARG A 37 -10.67 -3.61 -4.27
C ARG A 37 -10.50 -2.09 -4.45
N LEU A 38 -9.29 -1.59 -4.26
CA LEU A 38 -8.94 -0.19 -4.48
C LEU A 38 -8.72 0.17 -5.96
N GLN A 39 -8.51 -0.82 -6.84
CA GLN A 39 -8.35 -0.53 -8.26
C GLN A 39 -9.54 0.26 -8.79
N ASN A 40 -9.26 1.22 -9.68
CA ASN A 40 -10.24 2.10 -10.31
C ASN A 40 -11.00 3.05 -9.35
N LYS A 41 -10.71 3.05 -8.04
CA LYS A 41 -11.25 4.07 -7.15
C LYS A 41 -10.63 5.44 -7.46
N PRO A 42 -11.41 6.53 -7.45
CA PRO A 42 -10.90 7.88 -7.60
C PRO A 42 -10.04 8.29 -6.41
N TYR A 43 -9.15 9.27 -6.65
CA TYR A 43 -8.49 9.96 -5.54
C TYR A 43 -9.49 10.92 -4.90
N LYS A 44 -9.59 10.89 -3.57
CA LYS A 44 -10.44 11.81 -2.80
C LYS A 44 -9.63 12.29 -1.61
N TRP A 45 -9.37 13.60 -1.53
CA TRP A 45 -8.69 14.19 -0.39
C TRP A 45 -9.47 13.93 0.91
N GLY A 46 -8.83 13.36 1.93
CA GLY A 46 -9.48 12.93 3.17
C GLY A 46 -10.30 11.62 3.03
N GLY A 47 -10.33 11.01 1.84
CA GLY A 47 -11.05 9.77 1.60
C GLY A 47 -10.42 8.59 2.34
N GLY A 48 -11.24 7.80 3.04
CA GLY A 48 -10.78 6.67 3.86
C GLY A 48 -10.51 6.98 5.33
N HIS A 49 -10.70 8.24 5.78
CA HIS A 49 -10.52 8.66 7.18
C HIS A 49 -11.86 8.73 7.93
N ALA A 50 -12.73 9.68 7.57
CA ALA A 50 -14.05 9.83 8.20
C ALA A 50 -15.01 8.69 7.81
N VAL A 51 -15.00 8.31 6.53
CA VAL A 51 -15.69 7.12 6.02
C VAL A 51 -14.62 6.10 5.69
N LEU A 52 -14.52 5.05 6.49
CA LEU A 52 -13.45 4.05 6.37
C LEU A 52 -13.53 3.28 5.03
N ASN A 53 -14.75 3.02 4.55
CA ASN A 53 -15.04 2.36 3.29
C ASN A 53 -15.65 3.37 2.30
N ASP A 54 -14.83 4.30 1.82
CA ASP A 54 -15.25 5.40 0.97
C ASP A 54 -15.29 5.01 -0.53
N ARG A 55 -15.93 5.87 -1.33
CA ARG A 55 -15.95 5.78 -2.80
C ARG A 55 -14.64 6.24 -3.44
N GLY A 56 -13.79 6.97 -2.71
CA GLY A 56 -12.45 7.38 -3.14
C GLY A 56 -11.51 7.53 -1.95
N TYR A 57 -10.20 7.45 -2.19
CA TYR A 57 -9.20 7.40 -1.13
C TYR A 57 -8.05 8.37 -1.40
N ASP A 58 -7.51 8.97 -0.34
CA ASP A 58 -6.20 9.62 -0.41
C ASP A 58 -5.05 8.63 -0.18
N CYS A 59 -3.81 9.13 -0.18
CA CYS A 59 -2.62 8.29 0.00
C CYS A 59 -2.66 7.51 1.32
N SER A 60 -2.92 8.22 2.42
CA SER A 60 -2.95 7.67 3.76
C SER A 60 -4.20 6.84 4.06
N GLY A 61 -5.35 7.21 3.49
CA GLY A 61 -6.59 6.44 3.55
C GLY A 61 -6.49 5.13 2.79
N ALA A 62 -5.83 5.11 1.63
CA ALA A 62 -5.57 3.88 0.87
C ALA A 62 -4.64 2.92 1.64
N VAL A 63 -3.55 3.43 2.21
CA VAL A 63 -2.63 2.64 3.06
C VAL A 63 -3.36 2.11 4.30
N SER A 64 -4.13 2.96 4.98
CA SER A 64 -4.95 2.57 6.13
C SER A 64 -5.96 1.49 5.78
N TYR A 65 -6.63 1.60 4.63
CA TYR A 65 -7.58 0.61 4.13
C TYR A 65 -6.90 -0.76 3.95
N VAL A 66 -5.76 -0.80 3.24
CA VAL A 66 -5.03 -2.05 3.01
C VAL A 66 -4.59 -2.71 4.32
N LEU A 67 -4.05 -1.93 5.26
CA LEU A 67 -3.58 -2.47 6.55
C LEU A 67 -4.74 -2.94 7.43
N ARG A 68 -5.86 -2.22 7.43
CA ARG A 68 -7.06 -2.61 8.19
C ARG A 68 -7.67 -3.90 7.66
N GLU A 69 -7.87 -3.99 6.35
CA GLU A 69 -8.38 -5.21 5.72
C GLU A 69 -7.43 -6.39 5.88
N ALA A 70 -6.12 -6.13 5.99
CA ALA A 70 -5.11 -7.13 6.32
C ALA A 70 -5.11 -7.54 7.80
N GLY A 71 -5.87 -6.87 8.66
CA GLY A 71 -5.88 -7.09 10.11
C GLY A 71 -4.60 -6.63 10.81
N LEU A 72 -3.87 -5.70 10.21
CA LEU A 72 -2.58 -5.17 10.72
C LEU A 72 -2.73 -3.82 11.42
N MET A 73 -3.91 -3.21 11.35
CA MET A 73 -4.22 -1.94 11.99
C MET A 73 -5.72 -1.86 12.31
N SER A 74 -6.09 -1.22 13.41
CA SER A 74 -7.46 -0.78 13.70
C SER A 74 -7.60 0.72 13.38
N GLY A 75 -8.46 1.06 12.42
CA GLY A 75 -8.81 2.46 12.11
C GLY A 75 -8.10 3.06 10.88
N HIS A 76 -7.64 4.31 11.03
CA HIS A 76 -6.98 5.10 9.99
C HIS A 76 -5.93 6.04 10.62
N MET A 77 -4.98 6.49 9.81
CA MET A 77 -4.05 7.55 10.23
C MET A 77 -3.62 8.41 9.05
N SER A 78 -3.14 9.62 9.35
CA SER A 78 -2.54 10.52 8.36
C SER A 78 -1.17 10.01 7.89
N SER A 79 -0.68 10.57 6.77
CA SER A 79 0.69 10.27 6.28
C SER A 79 1.77 10.57 7.32
N ARG A 80 1.56 11.57 8.20
CA ARG A 80 2.49 11.89 9.30
C ARG A 80 2.43 10.83 10.41
N GLY A 81 1.25 10.29 10.71
CA GLY A 81 1.10 9.21 11.69
C GLY A 81 1.92 7.97 11.32
N PHE A 82 1.98 7.65 10.02
CA PHE A 82 2.76 6.51 9.53
C PHE A 82 4.26 6.62 9.78
N LEU A 83 4.81 7.80 10.10
CA LEU A 83 6.23 7.94 10.44
C LEU A 83 6.61 7.10 11.67
N ASN A 84 5.65 6.88 12.58
CA ASN A 84 5.83 6.13 13.82
C ASN A 84 5.10 4.77 13.82
N TYR A 85 4.51 4.36 12.69
CA TYR A 85 3.78 3.10 12.61
C TYR A 85 4.73 1.90 12.55
N GLY A 86 4.42 0.84 13.31
CA GLY A 86 5.14 -0.43 13.26
C GLY A 86 6.63 -0.31 13.57
N GLU A 87 7.47 -1.06 12.87
CA GLU A 87 8.92 -1.09 13.04
C GLU A 87 9.66 -0.30 11.94
N SER A 88 10.88 0.15 12.25
CA SER A 88 11.75 0.85 11.30
C SER A 88 12.30 -0.10 10.24
N GLY A 89 12.43 0.40 9.00
CA GLY A 89 13.07 -0.33 7.92
C GLY A 89 12.10 -1.12 7.03
N PRO A 90 12.64 -1.83 6.02
CA PRO A 90 11.83 -2.63 5.10
C PRO A 90 11.28 -3.88 5.79
N GLY A 91 10.03 -4.19 5.50
CA GLY A 91 9.39 -5.44 5.91
C GLY A 91 9.62 -6.56 4.91
N LYS A 92 9.39 -7.81 5.33
CA LYS A 92 9.62 -9.01 4.50
C LYS A 92 8.63 -9.12 3.34
N TRP A 93 7.40 -8.69 3.58
CA TRP A 93 6.25 -8.74 2.69
C TRP A 93 5.63 -7.36 2.51
N ILE A 94 5.49 -6.59 3.58
CA ILE A 94 4.83 -5.30 3.56
C ILE A 94 5.81 -4.22 3.98
N THR A 95 6.07 -3.26 3.10
CA THR A 95 6.86 -2.07 3.44
C THR A 95 6.07 -0.83 3.12
N LEU A 96 5.95 0.06 4.09
CA LEU A 96 5.44 1.41 3.94
C LEU A 96 6.60 2.35 3.63
N TYR A 97 6.33 3.29 2.73
CA TYR A 97 7.24 4.36 2.37
C TYR A 97 6.60 5.67 2.73
N VAL A 98 7.15 6.32 3.74
CA VAL A 98 6.51 7.43 4.42
C VAL A 98 7.36 8.68 4.30
N ARG A 99 6.74 9.80 3.96
CA ARG A 99 7.32 11.14 4.09
C ARG A 99 6.24 12.13 4.52
N ASN A 100 6.65 13.32 4.93
CA ASN A 100 5.67 14.37 5.20
C ASN A 100 4.86 14.67 3.92
N GLY A 101 3.54 14.59 4.02
CA GLY A 101 2.60 14.80 2.90
C GLY A 101 2.41 13.64 1.92
N HIS A 102 3.09 12.49 2.05
CA HIS A 102 2.80 11.33 1.19
C HIS A 102 3.15 9.99 1.84
N VAL A 103 2.31 8.98 1.61
CA VAL A 103 2.58 7.60 2.02
C VAL A 103 2.10 6.63 0.96
N PHE A 104 2.85 5.55 0.76
CA PHE A 104 2.46 4.43 -0.07
C PHE A 104 3.02 3.15 0.52
N LEU A 105 2.66 1.99 -0.02
CA LEU A 105 3.20 0.72 0.46
C LEU A 105 3.48 -0.24 -0.69
N THR A 106 4.35 -1.22 -0.43
CA THR A 106 4.53 -2.40 -1.25
C THR A 106 4.02 -3.62 -0.50
N VAL A 107 3.25 -4.49 -1.16
CA VAL A 107 2.83 -5.80 -0.65
C VAL A 107 3.41 -6.86 -1.56
N ALA A 108 4.22 -7.77 -1.00
CA ALA A 108 4.98 -8.77 -1.76
C ALA A 108 5.66 -8.10 -2.97
N GLY A 109 6.42 -7.02 -2.74
CA GLY A 109 7.15 -6.28 -3.77
C GLY A 109 6.30 -5.46 -4.77
N LEU A 110 4.97 -5.61 -4.80
CA LEU A 110 4.09 -4.84 -5.69
C LEU A 110 3.60 -3.56 -5.00
N ARG A 111 3.75 -2.41 -5.68
CA ARG A 111 3.41 -1.11 -5.10
C ARG A 111 1.93 -0.79 -5.26
N ILE A 112 1.29 -0.34 -4.17
CA ILE A 112 0.04 0.41 -4.24
C ILE A 112 0.32 1.88 -3.89
N ASP A 113 -0.10 2.79 -4.76
CA ASP A 113 0.22 4.21 -4.64
C ASP A 113 -0.87 5.08 -5.26
N THR A 114 -0.95 6.33 -4.80
CA THR A 114 -1.85 7.36 -5.30
C THR A 114 -1.04 8.46 -5.98
N GLY A 115 -1.43 8.89 -7.19
CA GLY A 115 -0.92 10.14 -7.77
C GLY A 115 0.40 10.09 -8.55
N TRP A 116 0.94 8.93 -8.94
CA TRP A 116 2.07 8.90 -9.90
C TRP A 116 1.57 9.08 -11.35
N GLY A 117 2.12 10.08 -12.07
CA GLY A 117 1.83 10.37 -13.49
C GLY A 117 0.98 11.63 -13.76
N GLY A 118 1.02 12.66 -12.90
CA GLY A 118 0.44 13.98 -13.19
C GLY A 118 -1.09 14.09 -13.10
N GLY A 119 -1.79 13.02 -12.73
CA GLY A 119 -3.23 13.05 -12.44
C GLY A 119 -3.50 12.65 -11.01
N ARG A 120 -4.52 13.25 -10.38
CA ARG A 120 -5.16 12.82 -9.12
C ARG A 120 -5.84 11.45 -9.33
N LYS A 121 -5.07 10.46 -9.74
CA LYS A 121 -5.48 9.09 -10.00
C LYS A 121 -5.46 8.37 -8.67
N GLY A 122 -6.61 7.81 -8.29
CA GLY A 122 -6.74 7.09 -7.02
C GLY A 122 -5.91 5.81 -6.97
N PRO A 123 -5.91 5.14 -5.81
CA PRO A 123 -4.97 4.07 -5.49
C PRO A 123 -5.03 2.94 -6.51
N ARG A 124 -3.87 2.50 -6.98
CA ARG A 124 -3.77 1.39 -7.93
C ARG A 124 -2.46 0.65 -7.79
N TRP A 125 -2.44 -0.57 -8.31
CA TRP A 125 -1.23 -1.37 -8.38
C TRP A 125 -0.31 -0.80 -9.46
N GLN A 126 0.98 -0.72 -9.15
CA GLN A 126 1.98 -0.15 -10.04
C GLN A 126 3.25 -1.00 -10.01
N THR A 127 3.75 -1.33 -11.20
CA THR A 127 5.03 -2.00 -11.42
C THR A 127 6.17 -1.03 -11.72
N GLY A 128 5.85 0.22 -12.08
CA GLY A 128 6.86 1.23 -12.42
C GLY A 128 7.76 1.58 -11.23
N SER A 129 9.04 1.84 -11.50
CA SER A 129 9.99 2.26 -10.45
C SER A 129 9.59 3.57 -9.78
N ARG A 130 9.76 3.69 -8.45
CA ARG A 130 9.74 4.99 -7.76
C ARG A 130 11.10 5.35 -7.20
N PRO A 131 11.56 6.60 -7.29
CA PRO A 131 12.60 7.09 -6.41
C PRO A 131 12.12 6.95 -4.96
N GLY A 132 12.83 6.17 -4.15
CA GLY A 132 12.58 6.08 -2.70
C GLY A 132 13.17 7.26 -1.92
N LYS A 133 13.88 8.17 -2.61
CA LYS A 133 14.63 9.28 -2.01
C LYS A 133 13.69 10.16 -1.18
N GLY A 134 14.04 10.37 0.09
CA GLY A 134 13.27 11.17 1.05
C GLY A 134 12.10 10.46 1.74
N HIS A 135 11.89 9.16 1.52
CA HIS A 135 10.95 8.37 2.31
C HIS A 135 11.70 7.55 3.36
N ILE A 136 11.17 7.50 4.58
CA ILE A 136 11.56 6.50 5.56
C ILE A 136 10.75 5.23 5.34
N MET A 137 11.36 4.08 5.59
CA MET A 137 10.69 2.80 5.48
C MET A 137 10.17 2.37 6.84
N ARG A 138 8.94 1.88 6.87
CA ARG A 138 8.29 1.30 8.04
C ARG A 138 7.61 0.01 7.64
N HIS A 139 7.35 -0.89 8.59
CA HIS A 139 6.58 -2.10 8.30
C HIS A 139 5.74 -2.56 9.50
N PRO A 140 4.63 -3.28 9.26
CA PRO A 140 3.90 -3.95 10.32
C PRO A 140 4.79 -5.02 10.98
N PRO A 141 4.85 -5.11 12.33
CA PRO A 141 5.70 -6.09 13.02
C PRO A 141 5.46 -7.51 12.51
N GLY A 142 6.55 -8.22 12.17
CA GLY A 142 6.50 -9.59 11.66
C GLY A 142 6.17 -9.74 10.15
N PHE A 143 5.98 -8.64 9.42
CA PHE A 143 5.65 -8.65 7.98
C PHE A 143 6.60 -7.85 7.11
#